data_AF-A0A8S2MFJ3-F1
#
_entry.id   AF-A0A8S2MFJ3-F1
#
_cell.length_a   1.000
_cell.length_b   1.000
_cell.length_c   1.000
_cell.angle_alpha   90.00
_cell.angle_beta   90.00
_cell.angle_gamma   90.00
#
_symmetry.space_group_name_H-M   'P 1'
#
loop_
_entity.id
_entity.type
_entity.pdbx_description
1 polymer ?
#
loop_
_entity_poly.entity_id
_entity_poly.type
_entity_poly.pdbx_seq_one_letter_code
_entity_poly.pdbx_strand_id
1 'polypeptide(L)'
;LNICLISVLPHQDGTFLFNEPLNIMGVWIALEDATIENGCLSFIPKSHTSNHITLSYTHTHTHENNTCFLEPIERRCIRNPNKKEFDTGNMLIFTGPVTQHEESEFVSCPVKAGDAVLIHGQVVHKSEQNTSPITRQIYTFHIIETNNSTYSKENW
;
A
#
# COMPACT_ATOMS: atom_id res chain seq x y z
N LEU A 1 15.11 -16.63 -18.62
CA LEU A 1 13.93 -15.89 -18.11
C LEU A 1 14.44 -14.77 -17.23
N ASN A 2 13.97 -13.53 -17.43
CA ASN A 2 14.30 -12.41 -16.54
C ASN A 2 13.60 -12.65 -15.19
N ILE A 3 14.37 -13.16 -14.23
CA ILE A 3 14.00 -13.24 -12.81
C ILE A 3 13.71 -11.79 -12.38
N CYS A 4 12.64 -11.53 -11.62
CA CYS A 4 12.21 -10.18 -11.25
C CYS A 4 13.38 -9.39 -10.59
N LEU A 5 14.01 -8.47 -11.35
CA LEU A 5 15.30 -7.83 -11.00
C LEU A 5 15.14 -6.58 -10.12
N ILE A 6 13.94 -6.19 -9.74
CA ILE A 6 13.68 -4.92 -9.04
C ILE A 6 12.81 -5.17 -7.82
N SER A 7 13.18 -4.55 -6.69
CA SER A 7 12.39 -4.58 -5.47
C SER A 7 11.10 -3.79 -5.61
N VAL A 8 10.13 -4.10 -4.77
CA VAL A 8 8.92 -3.29 -4.55
C VAL A 8 9.17 -2.47 -3.30
N LEU A 9 9.25 -1.15 -3.46
CA LEU A 9 9.50 -0.23 -2.36
C LEU A 9 8.32 -0.21 -1.36
N PRO A 10 8.56 0.20 -0.10
CA PRO A 10 7.50 0.39 0.89
C PRO A 10 6.32 1.20 0.37
N HIS A 11 5.12 0.66 0.53
CA HIS A 11 3.89 1.34 0.17
C HIS A 11 2.69 0.79 0.94
N GLN A 12 1.56 1.47 0.79
CA GLN A 12 0.23 1.04 1.21
C GLN A 12 -0.66 0.95 -0.04
N ASP A 13 -1.43 -0.12 -0.20
CA ASP A 13 -2.30 -0.30 -1.38
C ASP A 13 -3.31 0.83 -1.55
N GLY A 14 -3.78 1.38 -0.43
CA GLY A 14 -4.66 2.54 -0.35
C GLY A 14 -4.13 3.78 -1.07
N THR A 15 -2.80 3.90 -1.20
CA THR A 15 -2.17 4.95 -2.00
C THR A 15 -2.67 4.93 -3.45
N PHE A 16 -2.89 3.75 -4.02
CA PHE A 16 -3.25 3.57 -5.43
C PHE A 16 -4.73 3.30 -5.63
N LEU A 17 -5.33 2.55 -4.71
CA LEU A 17 -6.73 2.18 -4.71
C LEU A 17 -7.36 2.88 -3.52
N PHE A 18 -7.96 4.05 -3.70
CA PHE A 18 -8.62 4.75 -2.59
C PHE A 18 -10.14 4.58 -2.66
N ASN A 19 -10.76 4.26 -1.53
CA ASN A 19 -12.21 4.39 -1.33
C ASN A 19 -12.48 5.02 0.05
N GLU A 20 -13.64 5.68 0.18
CA GLU A 20 -14.05 6.32 1.43
C GLU A 20 -15.34 5.67 1.95
N PRO A 21 -15.35 5.12 3.18
CA PRO A 21 -14.20 4.88 4.05
C PRO A 21 -13.28 3.79 3.49
N LEU A 22 -12.00 3.82 3.87
CA LEU A 22 -11.00 2.92 3.30
C LEU A 22 -11.20 1.47 3.75
N ASN A 23 -11.70 0.65 2.83
CA ASN A 23 -12.06 -0.75 3.07
C ASN A 23 -11.57 -1.61 1.89
N ILE A 24 -10.26 -1.84 1.86
CA ILE A 24 -9.59 -2.57 0.79
C ILE A 24 -8.75 -3.67 1.39
N MET A 25 -8.79 -4.83 0.73
CA MET A 25 -7.99 -5.99 1.08
C MET A 25 -7.29 -6.51 -0.17
N GLY A 26 -5.96 -6.54 -0.15
CA GLY A 26 -5.17 -7.31 -1.09
C GLY A 26 -5.19 -8.80 -0.69
N VAL A 27 -5.32 -9.67 -1.68
CA VAL A 27 -5.13 -11.12 -1.52
C VAL A 27 -3.93 -11.50 -2.36
N TRP A 28 -2.85 -11.92 -1.71
CA TRP A 28 -1.63 -12.36 -2.35
C TRP A 28 -1.51 -13.88 -2.18
N ILE A 29 -1.35 -14.63 -3.27
CA ILE A 29 -1.29 -16.09 -3.28
C ILE A 29 0.08 -16.52 -3.82
N ALA A 30 0.81 -17.29 -3.03
CA ALA A 30 2.06 -17.92 -3.46
C ALA A 30 1.76 -19.05 -4.45
N LEU A 31 2.21 -18.92 -5.70
CA LEU A 31 2.21 -20.04 -6.66
C LEU A 31 3.49 -20.87 -6.53
N GLU A 32 4.53 -20.27 -5.97
CA GLU A 32 5.83 -20.88 -5.63
C GLU A 32 6.19 -20.49 -4.19
N ASP A 33 7.10 -21.23 -3.55
CA ASP A 33 7.65 -20.88 -2.24
C ASP A 33 8.23 -19.46 -2.28
N ALA A 34 7.87 -18.62 -1.31
CA ALA A 34 8.44 -17.29 -1.13
C ALA A 34 9.33 -17.29 0.11
N THR A 35 10.63 -17.13 -0.11
CA THR A 35 11.68 -17.08 0.91
C THR A 35 12.27 -15.67 0.98
N ILE A 36 13.11 -15.41 1.97
CA ILE A 36 13.78 -14.11 2.10
C ILE A 36 14.67 -13.85 0.86
N GLU A 37 15.38 -14.87 0.38
CA GLU A 37 16.34 -14.78 -0.72
C GLU A 37 15.69 -14.54 -2.07
N ASN A 38 14.49 -15.12 -2.30
CA ASN A 38 13.73 -14.90 -3.53
C ASN A 38 12.70 -13.76 -3.43
N GLY A 39 12.75 -13.01 -2.33
CA GLY A 39 12.01 -11.77 -2.10
C GLY A 39 10.60 -12.01 -1.59
N CYS A 40 10.40 -12.64 -0.43
CA CYS A 40 9.09 -12.68 0.21
C CYS A 40 8.58 -11.28 0.57
N LEU A 41 7.30 -11.18 0.96
CA LEU A 41 6.76 -9.94 1.48
C LEU A 41 7.39 -9.60 2.83
N SER A 42 7.52 -8.31 3.12
CA SER A 42 7.82 -7.81 4.46
C SER A 42 6.83 -6.71 4.83
N PHE A 43 6.42 -6.68 6.09
CA PHE A 43 5.38 -5.78 6.58
C PHE A 43 5.86 -5.01 7.81
N ILE A 44 5.36 -3.79 8.01
CA ILE A 44 5.43 -3.13 9.32
C ILE A 44 4.19 -3.54 10.12
N PRO A 45 4.31 -4.38 11.16
CA PRO A 45 3.16 -4.85 11.91
C PRO A 45 2.38 -3.67 12.51
N LYS A 46 1.04 -3.71 12.43
CA LYS A 46 0.12 -2.67 12.93
C LYS A 46 0.24 -1.29 12.27
N SER A 47 1.04 -1.11 11.22
CA SER A 47 1.07 0.17 10.46
C SER A 47 -0.27 0.57 9.82
N HIS A 48 -1.23 -0.35 9.75
CA HIS A 48 -2.59 -0.07 9.30
C HIS A 48 -3.49 0.55 10.37
N THR A 49 -3.02 0.67 11.63
CA THR A 49 -3.82 1.18 12.76
C THR A 49 -3.42 2.60 13.16
N SER A 50 -2.73 3.35 12.30
CA SER A 50 -2.15 4.67 12.61
C SER A 50 -3.16 5.73 13.09
N ASN A 51 -4.46 5.42 13.04
CA ASN A 51 -5.53 6.17 13.71
C ASN A 51 -5.50 6.06 15.26
N HIS A 52 -4.49 5.41 15.86
CA HIS A 52 -4.30 5.33 17.31
C HIS A 52 -2.97 5.89 17.84
N ILE A 53 -2.26 6.73 17.08
CA ILE A 53 -1.33 7.65 17.74
C ILE A 53 -2.21 8.72 18.43
N THR A 54 -2.45 8.55 19.73
CA THR A 54 -2.92 9.62 20.61
C THR A 54 -1.85 10.72 20.61
N LEU A 55 -1.85 11.58 19.60
CA LEU A 55 -1.15 12.85 19.66
C LEU A 55 -1.92 13.70 20.66
N SER A 56 -1.44 13.77 21.89
CA SER A 56 -1.70 14.89 22.78
C SER A 56 -1.09 16.14 22.15
N TYR A 57 -1.75 16.73 21.16
CA TYR A 57 -1.37 18.04 20.62
C TYR A 57 -2.41 19.08 21.05
N THR A 58 -2.03 19.88 22.04
CA THR A 58 -2.73 21.07 22.49
C THR A 58 -2.63 22.20 21.46
N HIS A 59 -3.80 22.80 21.16
CA HIS A 59 -4.05 24.12 20.55
C HIS A 59 -3.75 24.26 19.03
N THR A 60 -4.57 24.91 18.18
CA THR A 60 -5.95 25.46 18.20
C THR A 60 -6.19 25.94 16.77
N HIS A 61 -7.32 25.61 16.14
CA HIS A 61 -8.20 26.60 15.52
C HIS A 61 -9.56 25.95 15.27
N THR A 62 -10.57 26.61 15.81
CA THR A 62 -11.97 26.21 15.89
C THR A 62 -12.68 26.32 14.54
N HIS A 63 -13.35 25.25 14.11
CA HIS A 63 -14.72 25.30 13.62
C HIS A 63 -15.43 24.00 14.02
N GLU A 64 -16.71 24.13 14.33
CA GLU A 64 -17.52 23.27 15.19
C GLU A 64 -17.69 21.83 14.64
N ASN A 65 -17.70 20.87 15.59
CA ASN A 65 -17.93 19.41 15.43
C ASN A 65 -16.66 18.53 15.24
N ASN A 66 -15.70 18.69 16.15
CA ASN A 66 -14.95 17.65 16.91
C ASN A 66 -14.82 16.21 16.36
N THR A 67 -14.30 16.03 15.15
CA THR A 67 -13.40 14.91 14.79
C THR A 67 -12.55 15.33 13.60
N CYS A 68 -11.29 15.71 13.82
CA CYS A 68 -10.30 15.63 12.74
C CYS A 68 -10.02 14.13 12.54
N PHE A 69 -10.75 13.49 11.64
CA PHE A 69 -10.26 12.26 11.04
C PHE A 69 -9.03 12.68 10.24
N LEU A 70 -7.84 12.33 10.73
CA LEU A 70 -6.68 12.29 9.86
C LEU A 70 -7.06 11.28 8.78
N GLU A 71 -7.30 11.77 7.55
CA GLU A 71 -7.47 10.94 6.37
C GLU A 71 -6.31 9.94 6.36
N PRO A 72 -6.59 8.64 6.47
CA PRO A 72 -5.58 7.73 7.00
C PRO A 72 -4.55 7.32 5.91
N ILE A 73 -4.61 7.97 4.74
CA ILE A 73 -3.66 7.87 3.64
C ILE A 73 -3.08 9.28 3.36
N GLU A 74 -1.83 9.47 3.75
CA GLU A 74 -1.12 10.76 3.60
C GLU A 74 -0.65 11.03 2.16
N ARG A 75 -0.66 10.01 1.30
CA ARG A 75 -0.15 10.06 -0.08
C ARG A 75 -1.07 9.26 -1.00
N ARG A 76 -1.61 9.89 -2.04
CA ARG A 76 -2.37 9.21 -3.10
C ARG A 76 -1.63 9.26 -4.44
N CYS A 77 -1.75 8.20 -5.24
CA CYS A 77 -1.39 8.16 -6.64
C CYS A 77 -2.65 8.38 -7.47
N ILE A 78 -2.74 9.53 -8.13
CA ILE A 78 -3.94 9.93 -8.88
C ILE A 78 -3.61 10.21 -10.34
N ARG A 79 -4.63 10.14 -11.20
CA ARG A 79 -4.53 10.70 -12.57
C ARG A 79 -4.18 12.17 -12.50
N ASN A 80 -3.21 12.58 -13.30
CA ASN A 80 -2.79 13.97 -13.37
C ASN A 80 -3.93 14.83 -13.95
N PRO A 81 -4.54 15.74 -13.15
CA PRO A 81 -5.71 16.50 -13.61
C PRO A 81 -5.35 17.50 -14.71
N ASN A 82 -4.06 17.82 -14.87
CA ASN A 82 -3.56 18.72 -15.90
C ASN A 82 -3.20 18.02 -17.21
N LYS A 83 -3.48 16.70 -17.34
CA LYS A 83 -3.15 15.89 -18.51
C LYS A 83 -4.40 15.34 -19.16
N LYS A 84 -4.43 15.40 -20.49
CA LYS A 84 -5.46 14.81 -21.34
C LYS A 84 -4.91 13.60 -22.08
N GLU A 85 -5.83 12.84 -22.69
CA GLU A 85 -5.48 11.75 -23.59
C GLU A 85 -4.48 12.25 -24.65
N PHE A 86 -3.36 11.53 -24.80
CA PHE A 86 -2.20 11.85 -25.67
C PHE A 86 -1.21 12.94 -25.22
N ASP A 87 -1.39 13.53 -24.03
CA ASP A 87 -0.35 14.41 -23.49
C ASP A 87 0.93 13.62 -23.15
N THR A 88 2.09 14.23 -23.38
CA THR A 88 3.38 13.65 -23.03
C THR A 88 3.75 13.91 -21.56
N GLY A 89 4.57 13.03 -20.96
CA GLY A 89 5.05 13.14 -19.58
C GLY A 89 4.26 12.28 -18.59
N ASN A 90 4.34 12.62 -17.29
CA ASN A 90 3.75 11.81 -16.23
C ASN A 90 2.21 11.95 -16.19
N MET A 91 1.53 10.86 -16.52
CA MET A 91 0.06 10.73 -16.46
C MET A 91 -0.46 10.54 -15.04
N LEU A 92 0.40 10.13 -14.11
CA LEU A 92 0.08 9.96 -12.69
C LEU A 92 0.92 10.92 -11.85
N ILE A 93 0.33 11.42 -10.76
CA ILE A 93 1.01 12.26 -9.76
C ILE A 93 0.77 11.70 -8.36
N PHE A 94 1.69 12.02 -7.45
CA PHE A 94 1.51 11.74 -6.03
C PHE A 94 1.17 13.02 -5.26
N THR A 95 0.11 12.98 -4.45
CA THR A 95 -0.44 14.16 -3.77
C THR A 95 0.19 14.49 -2.42
N GLY A 96 1.02 13.60 -1.87
CA GLY A 96 1.65 13.74 -0.56
C GLY A 96 3.17 13.52 -0.57
N PRO A 97 3.84 13.67 0.59
CA PRO A 97 5.27 13.34 0.73
C PRO A 97 5.50 11.83 0.61
N VAL A 98 6.76 11.42 0.46
CA VAL A 98 7.15 10.01 0.61
C VAL A 98 7.44 9.78 2.08
N THR A 99 6.73 8.84 2.70
CA THR A 99 7.05 8.40 4.05
C THR A 99 8.25 7.47 4.00
N GLN A 100 9.30 7.81 4.74
CA GLN A 100 10.47 6.96 4.90
C GLN A 100 10.24 6.03 6.10
N HIS A 101 10.66 4.78 5.94
CA HIS A 101 10.57 3.74 6.97
C HIS A 101 11.95 3.14 7.17
N GLU A 102 12.28 2.86 8.42
CA GLU A 102 13.53 2.20 8.79
C GLU A 102 13.42 0.69 8.51
N GLU A 103 14.51 0.08 8.06
CA GLU A 103 14.52 -1.35 7.73
C GLU A 103 14.14 -2.23 8.92
N SER A 104 14.51 -1.80 10.13
CA SER A 104 14.24 -2.51 11.39
C SER A 104 12.75 -2.59 11.76
N GLU A 105 11.88 -1.79 11.13
CA GLU A 105 10.44 -1.83 11.35
C GLU A 105 9.77 -3.01 10.61
N PHE A 106 10.44 -3.55 9.59
CA PHE A 106 9.88 -4.59 8.74
C PHE A 106 10.12 -5.99 9.30
N VAL A 107 9.08 -6.81 9.22
CA VAL A 107 9.12 -8.24 9.52
C VAL A 107 8.85 -9.02 8.23
N SER A 108 9.81 -9.86 7.84
CA SER A 108 9.68 -10.74 6.66
C SER A 108 8.66 -11.85 6.90
N CYS A 109 7.88 -12.15 5.86
CA CYS A 109 6.80 -13.14 5.86
C CYS A 109 7.06 -14.19 4.77
N PRO A 110 7.99 -15.14 5.00
CA PRO A 110 8.19 -16.26 4.08
C PRO A 110 7.02 -17.24 4.18
N VAL A 111 6.59 -17.76 3.04
CA VAL A 111 5.40 -18.62 2.91
C VAL A 111 5.63 -19.72 1.88
N LYS A 112 4.84 -20.79 1.94
CA LYS A 112 4.91 -21.92 1.00
C LYS A 112 3.97 -21.74 -0.18
N ALA A 113 4.26 -22.44 -1.28
CA ALA A 113 3.34 -22.53 -2.41
C ALA A 113 1.96 -22.99 -1.94
N GLY A 114 0.92 -22.25 -2.32
CA GLY A 114 -0.47 -22.47 -1.90
C GLY A 114 -0.92 -21.61 -0.71
N ASP A 115 0.00 -20.99 0.04
CA ASP A 115 -0.37 -20.06 1.10
C ASP A 115 -0.95 -18.76 0.52
N ALA A 116 -1.88 -18.17 1.27
CA ALA A 116 -2.46 -16.87 0.98
C ALA A 116 -2.14 -15.88 2.11
N VAL A 117 -1.72 -14.67 1.72
CA VAL A 117 -1.47 -13.54 2.62
C VAL A 117 -2.53 -12.48 2.37
N LEU A 118 -3.26 -12.12 3.42
CA LEU A 118 -4.23 -11.03 3.40
C LEU A 118 -3.53 -9.71 3.76
N ILE A 119 -3.72 -8.68 2.94
CA ILE A 119 -3.02 -7.39 3.03
C ILE A 119 -4.05 -6.29 3.23
N HIS A 120 -4.12 -5.73 4.44
CA HIS A 120 -4.98 -4.58 4.70
C HIS A 120 -4.54 -3.38 3.86
N GLY A 121 -5.46 -2.60 3.28
CA GLY A 121 -5.14 -1.49 2.38
C GLY A 121 -4.20 -0.40 2.95
N GLN A 122 -3.96 -0.40 4.26
CA GLN A 122 -3.08 0.55 4.96
C GLN A 122 -1.83 -0.09 5.57
N VAL A 123 -1.65 -1.40 5.48
CA VAL A 123 -0.44 -1.99 6.03
C VAL A 123 0.71 -1.62 5.10
N VAL A 124 1.75 -1.01 5.68
CA VAL A 124 2.98 -0.72 4.96
C VAL A 124 3.65 -2.05 4.68
N HIS A 125 3.91 -2.32 3.41
CA HIS A 125 4.55 -3.54 2.96
C HIS A 125 5.48 -3.30 1.78
N LYS A 126 6.41 -4.23 1.60
CA LYS A 126 7.45 -4.20 0.56
C LYS A 126 7.82 -5.61 0.13
N SER A 127 8.67 -5.70 -0.90
CA SER A 127 9.30 -6.95 -1.32
C SER A 127 10.72 -6.65 -1.77
N GLU A 128 11.68 -7.40 -1.26
CA GLU A 128 13.06 -7.30 -1.72
C GLU A 128 13.24 -7.84 -3.14
N GLN A 129 14.37 -7.47 -3.74
CA GLN A 129 14.79 -8.02 -5.02
C GLN A 129 15.07 -9.53 -4.87
N ASN A 130 14.61 -10.32 -5.83
CA ASN A 130 14.98 -11.74 -5.90
C ASN A 130 16.44 -11.87 -6.32
N THR A 131 17.27 -12.38 -5.41
CA THR A 131 18.72 -12.61 -5.64
C THR A 131 19.05 -14.09 -5.87
N SER A 132 18.03 -14.95 -5.85
CA SER A 132 18.15 -16.39 -6.01
C SER A 132 17.99 -16.83 -7.48
N PRO A 133 18.35 -18.07 -7.83
CA PRO A 133 18.08 -18.62 -9.16
C PRO A 133 16.63 -19.12 -9.35
N ILE A 134 15.80 -19.07 -8.30
CA ILE A 134 14.43 -19.59 -8.29
C ILE A 134 13.46 -18.42 -8.44
N THR A 135 12.43 -18.58 -9.27
CA THR A 135 11.38 -17.57 -9.42
C THR A 135 10.52 -17.45 -8.15
N ARG A 136 9.70 -16.40 -8.12
CA ARG A 136 8.68 -16.18 -7.09
C ARG A 136 7.38 -15.76 -7.77
N GLN A 137 6.74 -16.72 -8.42
CA GLN A 137 5.46 -16.52 -9.08
C GLN A 137 4.33 -16.42 -8.05
N ILE A 138 3.51 -15.39 -8.22
CA ILE A 138 2.45 -15.02 -7.28
C ILE A 138 1.24 -14.59 -8.09
N TYR A 139 0.06 -14.75 -7.51
CA TYR A 139 -1.16 -14.15 -8.03
C TYR A 139 -1.72 -13.20 -6.99
N THR A 140 -2.04 -11.97 -7.38
CA THR A 140 -2.61 -10.97 -6.49
C THR A 140 -3.85 -10.33 -7.10
N PHE A 141 -4.84 -10.07 -6.26
CA PHE A 141 -6.01 -9.28 -6.60
C PHE A 141 -6.47 -8.50 -5.36
N HIS A 142 -7.21 -7.42 -5.59
CA HIS A 142 -7.75 -6.58 -4.53
C HIS A 142 -9.27 -6.68 -4.47
N ILE A 143 -9.79 -6.67 -3.26
CA ILE A 143 -11.22 -6.63 -2.95
C ILE A 143 -11.51 -5.28 -2.30
N ILE A 144 -12.60 -4.64 -2.73
CA ILE A 144 -13.07 -3.37 -2.20
C ILE A 144 -14.50 -3.58 -1.71
N GLU A 145 -14.78 -3.25 -0.45
CA GLU A 145 -16.15 -3.20 0.07
C GLU A 145 -16.89 -2.05 -0.60
N THR A 146 -18.09 -2.28 -1.12
CA THR A 146 -18.87 -1.28 -1.89
C THR A 146 -20.10 -0.78 -1.14
N ASN A 147 -20.54 -1.49 -0.10
CA ASN A 147 -21.63 -1.06 0.74
C ASN A 147 -21.21 0.15 1.57
N ASN A 148 -21.94 1.25 1.42
CA ASN A 148 -21.64 2.54 2.08
C ASN A 148 -20.20 3.03 1.87
N SER A 149 -19.58 2.69 0.73
CA SER A 149 -18.26 3.21 0.36
C SER A 149 -18.29 3.86 -1.01
N THR A 150 -17.41 4.83 -1.21
CA THR A 150 -17.24 5.54 -2.49
C THR A 150 -15.85 5.31 -3.02
N TYR A 151 -15.72 4.60 -4.15
CA TYR A 151 -14.45 4.46 -4.85
C TYR A 151 -14.06 5.79 -5.50
N SER A 152 -12.84 6.27 -5.26
CA SER A 152 -12.41 7.58 -5.76
C SER A 152 -12.27 7.57 -7.29
N LYS A 153 -12.89 8.57 -7.93
CA LYS A 153 -12.78 8.81 -9.38
C LYS A 153 -11.36 9.21 -9.82
N GLU A 154 -10.54 9.64 -8.87
CA GLU A 154 -9.17 10.11 -9.10
C GLU A 154 -8.13 9.00 -9.09
N ASN A 155 -8.48 7.79 -8.64
CA ASN A 155 -7.60 6.63 -8.76
C ASN A 155 -7.15 6.45 -10.22
N TRP A 156 -6.00 5.79 -10.43
CA TRP A 156 -5.34 5.71 -11.73
C TRP A 156 -6.14 4.99 -12.83
#